data_AF-A0A158DBK7-F1
#
_entry.id   AF-A0A158DBK7-F1
#
_cell.length_a   1.000
_cell.length_b   1.000
_cell.length_c   1.000
_cell.angle_alpha   90.00
_cell.angle_beta   90.00
_cell.angle_gamma   90.00
#
_symmetry.space_group_name_H-M   'P 1'
#
loop_
_entity.id
_entity.type
_entity.pdbx_description
1 polymer ?
#
loop_
_entity_poly.entity_id
_entity_poly.type
_entity_poly.pdbx_seq_one_letter_code
_entity_poly.pdbx_strand_id
1 'polypeptide(L)'
;MAKHRTPYPAEFRAQIVELVKAGRTPEELAKEFEPTAQTIYNWVGQAARAAGTRLDGLTTAEREELTRLRRKVRQLELEREILSKAAAWFARETGTVPEKGSSS
;
A
#
# COMPACT_ATOMS: atom_id res chain seq x y z
N MET A 1 15.64 -30.06 -28.77
CA MET A 1 14.58 -29.32 -29.48
C MET A 1 13.61 -28.78 -28.45
N ALA A 2 13.32 -27.48 -28.44
CA ALA A 2 12.33 -26.92 -27.51
C ALA A 2 10.95 -27.49 -27.85
N LYS A 3 10.32 -28.21 -26.93
CA LYS A 3 8.93 -28.68 -27.10
C LYS A 3 8.02 -27.46 -27.00
N HIS A 4 7.60 -26.92 -28.15
CA HIS A 4 6.60 -25.86 -28.21
C HIS A 4 5.25 -26.46 -27.80
N ARG A 5 4.77 -26.11 -26.59
CA ARG A 5 3.41 -26.43 -26.18
C ARG A 5 2.46 -25.40 -26.75
N THR A 6 1.33 -25.86 -27.29
CA THR A 6 0.24 -24.99 -27.70
C THR A 6 -0.20 -24.13 -26.52
N PRO A 7 -0.27 -22.79 -26.67
CA PRO A 7 -0.73 -21.92 -25.60
C PRO A 7 -2.15 -22.27 -25.18
N TYR A 8 -2.43 -22.28 -23.88
CA TYR A 8 -3.80 -22.47 -23.38
C TYR A 8 -4.76 -21.41 -23.93
N PRO A 9 -6.01 -21.76 -24.27
CA PRO A 9 -7.04 -20.81 -24.70
C PRO A 9 -7.23 -19.67 -23.69
N ALA A 10 -7.51 -18.45 -24.17
CA ALA A 10 -7.67 -17.28 -23.32
C ALA A 10 -8.86 -17.43 -22.34
N GLU A 11 -9.98 -17.98 -22.81
CA GLU A 11 -11.17 -18.21 -21.99
C GLU A 11 -10.89 -19.17 -20.84
N PHE A 12 -10.15 -20.25 -21.11
CA PHE A 12 -9.76 -21.22 -20.09
C PHE A 12 -8.88 -20.57 -19.01
N ARG A 13 -7.88 -19.76 -19.41
CA ARG A 13 -7.06 -19.02 -18.45
C ARG A 13 -7.91 -18.07 -17.61
N ALA A 14 -8.87 -17.37 -18.21
CA ALA A 14 -9.75 -16.45 -17.50
C ALA A 14 -10.61 -17.18 -16.46
N GLN A 15 -11.21 -18.32 -16.82
CA GLN A 15 -12.00 -19.14 -15.89
C GLN A 15 -11.17 -19.62 -14.68
N ILE A 16 -9.95 -20.10 -14.93
CA ILE A 16 -9.04 -20.52 -13.85
C ILE A 16 -8.70 -19.35 -12.92
N VAL A 17 -8.44 -18.16 -13.47
CA VAL A 17 -8.19 -16.96 -12.67
C VAL A 17 -9.41 -16.56 -11.84
N GLU A 18 -10.62 -16.66 -12.37
CA GLU A 18 -11.85 -16.38 -11.62
C GLU A 18 -12.09 -17.38 -10.48
N LEU A 19 -11.76 -18.67 -10.68
CA LEU A 19 -11.82 -19.67 -9.61
C LEU A 19 -10.84 -19.36 -8.47
N VAL A 20 -9.64 -18.84 -8.78
CA VAL A 20 -8.70 -18.40 -7.75
C VAL A 20 -9.23 -17.18 -7.00
N LYS A 21 -9.83 -16.21 -7.72
CA LYS A 21 -10.48 -15.04 -7.07
C LYS A 21 -11.66 -15.45 -6.17
N ALA A 22 -12.36 -16.52 -6.52
CA ALA A 22 -13.44 -17.10 -5.71
C ALA A 22 -12.95 -17.87 -4.47
N GLY A 23 -11.63 -17.95 -4.24
CA GLY A 23 -11.03 -18.51 -3.02
C GLY A 23 -10.43 -19.91 -3.17
N ARG A 24 -10.38 -20.49 -4.38
CA ARG A 24 -9.68 -21.76 -4.60
C ARG A 24 -8.18 -21.54 -4.73
N THR A 25 -7.40 -22.51 -4.26
CA THR A 25 -5.93 -22.40 -4.33
C THR A 25 -5.39 -22.87 -5.68
N PRO A 26 -4.31 -22.28 -6.22
CA PRO A 26 -3.63 -22.77 -7.42
C PRO A 26 -3.20 -24.24 -7.32
N GLU A 27 -2.90 -24.74 -6.12
CA GLU A 27 -2.53 -26.13 -5.85
C GLU A 27 -3.70 -27.10 -5.99
N GLU A 28 -4.90 -26.72 -5.55
CA GLU A 28 -6.12 -27.52 -5.76
C GLU A 28 -6.48 -27.57 -7.24
N LEU A 29 -6.45 -26.42 -7.91
CA LEU A 29 -6.76 -26.34 -9.33
C LEU A 29 -5.74 -27.10 -10.20
N ALA A 30 -4.48 -27.16 -9.80
CA ALA A 30 -3.47 -27.96 -10.50
C ALA A 30 -3.66 -29.48 -10.34
N LYS A 31 -4.46 -29.93 -9.37
CA LYS A 31 -4.86 -31.35 -9.23
C LYS A 31 -6.10 -31.68 -10.07
N GLU A 32 -6.98 -30.71 -10.24
CA GLU A 32 -8.25 -30.85 -10.98
C GLU A 32 -8.07 -30.60 -12.48
N PHE A 33 -7.13 -29.73 -12.86
CA PHE A 33 -6.88 -29.30 -14.22
C PHE A 33 -5.44 -29.59 -14.66
N GLU A 34 -5.20 -29.60 -15.97
CA GLU A 34 -3.87 -29.85 -16.57
C GLU A 34 -2.77 -28.82 -16.21
N PRO A 35 -3.03 -27.51 -16.04
CA PRO A 35 -1.98 -26.54 -15.75
C PRO A 35 -1.34 -26.77 -14.38
N THR A 36 -0.02 -26.61 -14.33
CA THR A 36 0.70 -26.65 -13.06
C THR A 36 0.35 -25.43 -12.19
N ALA A 37 0.43 -25.58 -10.86
CA ALA A 37 0.18 -24.48 -9.93
C ALA A 37 1.01 -23.22 -10.28
N GLN A 38 2.28 -23.39 -10.65
CA GLN A 38 3.15 -22.29 -11.11
C GLN A 38 2.58 -21.55 -12.33
N THR A 39 1.99 -22.28 -13.28
CA THR A 39 1.36 -21.70 -14.47
C THR A 39 0.14 -20.87 -14.08
N ILE A 40 -0.66 -21.38 -13.14
CA ILE A 40 -1.82 -20.69 -12.58
C ILE A 40 -1.40 -19.42 -11.82
N TYR A 41 -0.36 -19.50 -10.98
CA TYR A 41 0.25 -18.33 -10.33
C TYR A 41 0.65 -17.25 -11.34
N ASN A 42 1.28 -17.64 -12.44
CA ASN A 42 1.69 -16.71 -13.49
C ASN A 42 0.49 -16.03 -14.15
N TRP A 43 -0.62 -16.75 -14.39
CA TRP A 43 -1.84 -16.18 -14.96
C TRP A 43 -2.55 -15.23 -14.00
N VAL A 44 -2.63 -15.58 -12.72
CA VAL A 44 -3.20 -14.70 -11.69
C VAL A 44 -2.37 -13.41 -11.59
N GLY A 45 -1.04 -13.52 -11.58
CA GLY A 45 -0.15 -12.36 -11.58
C GLY A 45 -0.22 -11.53 -12.88
N GLN A 46 -0.47 -12.15 -14.03
CA GLN A 46 -0.73 -11.43 -15.29
C GLN A 46 -2.07 -10.70 -15.26
N ALA A 47 -3.13 -11.35 -14.79
CA ALA A 47 -4.47 -10.76 -14.67
C ALA A 47 -4.50 -9.61 -13.65
N ALA A 48 -3.82 -9.78 -12.52
CA ALA A 48 -3.62 -8.75 -11.49
C ALA A 48 -2.94 -7.50 -12.08
N ARG A 49 -1.86 -7.69 -12.84
CA ARG A 49 -1.17 -6.60 -13.55
C ARG A 49 -2.06 -5.93 -14.61
N ALA A 50 -2.81 -6.70 -15.38
CA ALA A 50 -3.72 -6.19 -16.40
C ALA A 50 -4.88 -5.38 -15.78
N ALA A 51 -5.37 -5.80 -14.61
CA ALA A 51 -6.41 -5.11 -13.85
C ALA A 51 -5.88 -3.92 -13.01
N GLY A 52 -4.58 -3.58 -13.10
CA GLY A 52 -3.97 -2.51 -12.29
C GLY A 52 -3.95 -2.80 -10.79
N THR A 53 -4.27 -4.03 -10.39
CA THR A 53 -4.38 -4.46 -8.99
C THR A 53 -3.20 -5.38 -8.71
N ARG A 54 -2.05 -4.82 -8.35
CA ARG A 54 -0.91 -5.63 -7.91
C ARG A 54 -1.25 -6.35 -6.61
N LEU A 55 -0.97 -7.65 -6.53
CA LEU A 55 -1.09 -8.44 -5.29
C LEU A 55 -0.01 -8.10 -4.25
N ASP A 56 0.94 -7.23 -4.59
CA ASP A 56 2.08 -6.79 -3.79
C ASP A 56 2.02 -5.29 -3.40
N GLY A 57 0.88 -4.61 -3.54
CA GLY A 57 0.78 -3.21 -3.15
C GLY A 57 -0.63 -2.63 -3.06
N LEU A 58 -0.73 -1.49 -2.37
CA LEU A 58 -1.95 -0.69 -2.22
C LEU A 58 -2.61 -0.46 -3.59
N THR A 59 -3.93 -0.66 -3.64
CA THR A 59 -4.77 -0.27 -4.78
C THR A 59 -4.58 1.20 -5.12
N THR A 60 -4.94 1.61 -6.34
CA THR A 60 -4.82 3.03 -6.76
C THR A 60 -5.53 3.97 -5.80
N ALA A 61 -6.75 3.62 -5.36
CA ALA A 61 -7.51 4.39 -4.38
C ALA A 61 -6.80 4.47 -3.01
N GLU A 62 -6.24 3.35 -2.53
CA GLU A 62 -5.48 3.32 -1.29
C GLU A 62 -4.17 4.11 -1.39
N ARG A 63 -3.51 4.13 -2.56
CA ARG A 63 -2.29 4.92 -2.81
C ARG A 63 -2.60 6.42 -2.87
N GLU A 64 -3.71 6.80 -3.49
CA GLU A 64 -4.20 8.18 -3.51
C GLU A 64 -4.52 8.65 -2.09
N GLU A 65 -5.23 7.84 -1.31
CA GLU A 65 -5.55 8.14 0.08
C GLU A 65 -4.29 8.21 0.94
N LEU A 66 -3.34 7.29 0.78
CA LEU A 66 -2.05 7.35 1.47
C LEU A 66 -1.28 8.63 1.15
N THR A 67 -1.29 9.05 -0.12
CA THR A 67 -0.62 10.29 -0.54
C THR A 67 -1.31 11.51 0.08
N ARG A 68 -2.63 11.53 0.10
CA ARG A 68 -3.43 12.58 0.75
C ARG A 68 -3.13 12.67 2.25
N LEU A 69 -3.11 11.53 2.93
CA LEU A 69 -2.82 11.45 4.37
C LEU A 69 -1.39 11.88 4.69
N ARG A 70 -0.39 11.46 3.91
CA ARG A 70 1.02 11.90 4.10
C ARG A 70 1.18 13.41 3.96
N ARG A 71 0.49 14.04 2.99
CA ARG A 71 0.48 15.51 2.86
C ARG A 71 -0.14 16.17 4.07
N LYS A 72 -1.27 15.65 4.56
CA LYS A 72 -1.96 16.16 5.75
C LYS A 72 -1.09 16.04 7.01
N VAL A 73 -0.42 14.91 7.21
CA VAL A 73 0.49 14.71 8.35
C VAL A 73 1.62 15.73 8.32
N ARG A 74 2.28 15.91 7.17
CA ARG A 74 3.35 16.90 7.03
C ARG A 74 2.88 18.33 7.33
N GLN A 75 1.67 18.67 6.89
CA GLN A 75 1.08 19.98 7.19
C GLN A 75 0.83 20.14 8.69
N LEU A 76 0.23 19.15 9.34
CA LEU A 76 -0.03 19.18 10.79
C LEU A 76 1.26 19.25 11.61
N GLU A 77 2.31 18.55 11.19
CA GLU A 77 3.63 18.62 11.85
C GLU A 77 4.22 20.03 11.77
N LEU A 78 4.12 20.68 10.60
CA LEU A 78 4.57 22.07 10.42
C LEU A 78 3.76 23.04 11.30
N GLU A 79 2.43 22.93 11.28
CA GLU A 79 1.54 23.76 12.10
C GLU A 79 1.86 23.59 13.59
N ARG A 80 2.06 22.35 14.06
CA ARG A 80 2.43 22.05 15.44
C ARG A 80 3.81 22.62 15.80
N GLU A 81 4.77 22.59 14.89
CA GLU A 81 6.09 23.20 15.10
C GLU A 81 6.00 24.72 15.22
N ILE A 82 5.24 25.38 14.34
CA ILE A 82 5.02 26.83 14.38
C ILE A 82 4.36 27.23 15.70
N LEU A 83 3.28 26.54 16.09
CA LEU A 83 2.58 26.80 17.34
C LEU A 83 3.48 26.55 18.56
N SER A 84 4.28 25.49 18.55
CA SER A 84 5.23 25.21 19.64
C SER A 84 6.29 26.30 19.76
N LYS A 85 6.83 26.80 18.64
CA LYS A 85 7.80 27.90 18.64
C LYS A 85 7.18 29.21 19.10
N ALA A 86 5.97 29.51 18.65
CA ALA A 86 5.22 30.68 19.09
C ALA A 86 4.96 30.62 20.60
N ALA A 87 4.45 29.49 21.12
CA ALA A 87 4.22 29.30 22.54
C ALA A 87 5.50 29.46 23.37
N ALA A 88 6.63 28.89 22.91
CA ALA A 88 7.91 29.06 23.57
C ALA A 88 8.41 30.51 23.54
N TRP A 89 8.21 31.23 22.44
CA TRP A 89 8.52 32.65 22.34
C TRP A 89 7.68 33.48 23.31
N PHE A 90 6.36 33.27 23.32
CA PHE A 90 5.45 33.96 24.24
C PHE A 90 5.77 33.65 25.72
N ALA A 91 6.08 32.40 26.06
CA ALA A 91 6.46 32.03 27.43
C ALA A 91 7.75 32.74 27.91
N ARG A 92 8.69 33.02 27.00
CA ARG A 92 9.90 33.79 27.29
C ARG A 92 9.62 35.29 27.40
N GLU A 93 8.79 35.85 26.51
CA GLU A 93 8.49 37.29 26.46
C GLU A 93 7.54 37.73 27.58
N THR A 94 6.62 36.86 28.02
CA THR A 94 5.63 37.18 29.07
C THR A 94 6.13 36.94 30.50
N GLY A 95 7.41 36.64 30.70
CA GLY A 95 8.09 36.81 31.99
C GLY A 95 7.42 36.12 33.19
N THR A 96 7.07 34.83 33.09
CA THR A 96 6.65 34.04 34.27
C THR A 96 7.83 33.40 35.02
N VAL A 97 9.04 33.95 34.87
CA VAL A 97 10.14 33.70 35.79
C VAL A 97 10.26 34.93 36.68
N PRO A 98 9.87 34.87 37.97
CA PRO A 98 10.15 35.97 38.88
C PRO A 98 11.67 36.08 39.01
N GLU A 99 12.20 37.24 38.62
CA GLU A 99 13.55 37.68 38.96
C GLU A 99 13.78 37.40 40.44
N LYS A 100 14.63 36.42 40.75
CA LYS A 100 15.07 36.16 42.11
C LYS A 100 15.82 37.41 42.56
N GLY A 101 15.14 38.18 43.41
CA GLY A 101 15.62 39.45 43.94
C GLY A 101 17.05 39.35 44.45
N SER A 102 17.85 40.28 43.95
CA SER A 102 18.99 40.80 44.67
C SER A 102 18.47 41.42 45.98
N SER A 103 18.84 40.84 47.12
CA SER A 103 18.84 41.54 48.41
C SER A 103 20.11 41.17 49.15
N SER A 104 20.88 42.23 49.43
CA SER A 104 21.96 42.46 50.40
C SER A 104 22.44 41.30 51.28
#